data_AF-A0A914DH02-F1
#
_entry.id   AF-A0A914DH02-F1
#
_cell.length_a   1.000
_cell.length_b   1.000
_cell.length_c   1.000
_cell.angle_alpha   90.00
_cell.angle_beta   90.00
_cell.angle_gamma   90.00
#
_symmetry.space_group_name_H-M   'P 1'
#
loop_
_entity.id
_entity.type
_entity.pdbx_description
1 polymer ?
#
loop_
_entity_poly.entity_id
_entity_poly.type
_entity_poly.pdbx_seq_one_letter_code
_entity_poly.pdbx_strand_id
1 'polypeptide(L)'
;MTPPGSTTENITTNYDKVQCLLPDSKPYVLFGFIIILIVLMALKFWRYLNSSKFMLEKLLELAVCIMALPLSAFCHFLSGHVQWTILVVINFVAWINLLNYIRKLPRLGVYVLMVWSTIATFLRFSPIFVLFLLPFSVTFHVLLGDSPGFINLLRRILQTIVFLTGEFNYEENIASSQYTLTYIMFFMYLLVGTVFLMNLLVGLAVSDTNDAMEEATKTRI
;
A
#
# COMPACT_ATOMS: atom_id res chain seq x y z
N MET A 1 -21.54 39.83 -46.01
CA MET A 1 -20.34 39.73 -45.15
C MET A 1 -20.38 38.36 -44.48
N THR A 2 -19.41 37.49 -44.76
CA THR A 2 -19.14 36.23 -44.05
C THR A 2 -17.75 36.36 -43.37
N PRO A 3 -17.29 35.40 -42.54
CA PRO A 3 -17.68 34.96 -41.18
C PRO A 3 -16.47 35.23 -40.20
N PRO A 4 -16.09 34.50 -39.11
CA PRO A 4 -16.65 33.30 -38.44
C PRO A 4 -16.57 33.27 -36.88
N GLY A 5 -17.16 32.22 -36.28
CA GLY A 5 -16.49 31.49 -35.19
C GLY A 5 -17.19 31.40 -33.83
N SER A 6 -18.02 30.37 -33.64
CA SER A 6 -18.24 29.78 -32.30
C SER A 6 -18.35 28.26 -32.43
N THR A 7 -17.25 27.63 -32.85
CA THR A 7 -16.99 26.18 -32.76
C THR A 7 -16.28 25.81 -31.45
N THR A 8 -16.36 26.62 -30.41
CA THR A 8 -15.57 26.46 -29.18
C THR A 8 -16.22 25.61 -28.07
N GLU A 9 -17.52 25.30 -28.14
CA GLU A 9 -18.16 24.48 -27.09
C GLU A 9 -17.98 22.96 -27.25
N ASN A 10 -17.54 22.47 -28.41
CA ASN A 10 -17.36 21.03 -28.64
C ASN A 10 -15.92 20.53 -28.40
N ILE A 11 -14.98 21.41 -28.09
CA ILE A 11 -13.57 21.03 -27.96
C ILE A 11 -13.17 20.87 -26.48
N THR A 12 -13.74 21.65 -25.56
CA THR A 12 -13.44 21.59 -24.12
C THR A 12 -13.91 20.29 -23.46
N THR A 13 -15.06 19.76 -23.86
CA THR A 13 -15.57 18.46 -23.35
C THR A 13 -14.77 17.25 -23.80
N ASN A 14 -13.94 17.39 -24.84
CA ASN A 14 -13.05 16.33 -25.32
C ASN A 14 -11.69 16.36 -24.61
N TYR A 15 -11.15 17.55 -24.32
CA TYR A 15 -9.90 17.69 -23.56
C TYR A 15 -10.00 17.13 -22.14
N ASP A 16 -11.11 17.39 -21.41
CA ASP A 16 -11.30 16.87 -20.05
C ASP A 16 -11.40 15.33 -20.00
N LYS A 17 -11.87 14.69 -21.09
CA LYS A 17 -11.92 13.22 -21.19
C LYS A 17 -10.59 12.58 -21.56
N VAL A 18 -9.74 13.29 -22.33
CA VAL A 18 -8.41 12.80 -22.74
C VAL A 18 -7.36 13.02 -21.64
N GLN A 19 -7.54 14.03 -20.78
CA GLN A 19 -6.61 14.36 -19.69
C GLN A 19 -6.62 13.32 -18.54
N CYS A 20 -7.62 12.43 -18.50
CA CYS A 20 -7.68 11.30 -17.56
C CYS A 20 -6.72 10.13 -17.91
N LEU A 21 -6.07 10.14 -19.07
CA LEU A 21 -5.21 9.01 -19.47
C LEU A 21 -3.73 9.23 -19.21
N LEU A 22 -3.26 10.47 -19.03
CA LEU A 22 -1.84 10.76 -18.91
C LEU A 22 -1.61 11.99 -18.02
N PRO A 23 -1.08 11.84 -16.78
CA PRO A 23 -0.47 12.98 -16.11
C PRO A 23 0.68 13.49 -16.98
N ASP A 24 0.82 14.81 -17.13
CA ASP A 24 1.88 15.48 -17.91
C ASP A 24 3.32 15.14 -17.45
N SER A 25 3.46 14.32 -16.40
CA SER A 25 4.71 13.73 -15.97
C SER A 25 4.95 12.36 -16.62
N LYS A 26 5.65 12.40 -17.77
CA LYS A 26 6.44 11.29 -18.34
C LYS A 26 5.62 10.08 -18.83
N PRO A 27 4.92 10.20 -19.98
CA PRO A 27 4.08 9.13 -20.57
C PRO A 27 4.86 7.83 -20.88
N TYR A 28 6.18 7.91 -21.03
CA TYR A 28 7.05 6.76 -21.28
C TYR A 28 7.17 5.80 -20.08
N VAL A 29 7.04 6.30 -18.84
CA VAL A 29 7.07 5.45 -17.64
C VAL A 29 5.79 4.61 -17.57
N LEU A 30 4.64 5.24 -17.81
CA LEU A 30 3.34 4.56 -17.89
C LEU A 30 3.29 3.57 -19.05
N PHE A 31 3.82 3.94 -20.21
CA PHE A 31 3.87 3.07 -21.38
C PHE A 31 4.76 1.83 -21.16
N GLY A 32 5.95 2.02 -20.58
CA GLY A 32 6.83 0.90 -20.19
C GLY A 32 6.16 -0.04 -19.18
N PHE A 33 5.40 0.53 -18.24
CA PHE A 33 4.63 -0.22 -17.25
C PHE A 33 3.50 -1.05 -17.88
N ILE A 34 2.75 -0.44 -18.79
CA ILE A 34 1.67 -1.09 -19.53
C ILE A 34 2.23 -2.22 -20.40
N ILE A 35 3.38 -2.02 -21.04
CA ILE A 35 4.06 -3.08 -21.80
C ILE A 35 4.46 -4.25 -20.90
N ILE A 36 5.06 -3.98 -19.73
CA ILE A 36 5.42 -5.03 -18.78
C ILE A 36 4.17 -5.80 -18.33
N LEU A 37 3.07 -5.09 -18.03
CA LEU A 37 1.79 -5.71 -17.67
C LEU A 37 1.20 -6.55 -18.81
N ILE A 38 1.28 -6.09 -20.06
CA ILE A 38 0.81 -6.83 -21.25
C ILE A 38 1.68 -8.07 -21.48
N VAL A 39 3.01 -7.96 -21.39
CA VAL A 39 3.94 -9.08 -21.54
C VAL A 39 3.68 -10.14 -20.46
N LEU A 40 3.50 -9.71 -19.21
CA LEU A 40 3.11 -10.60 -18.11
C LEU A 40 1.74 -11.25 -18.39
N MET A 41 0.78 -10.50 -18.92
CA MET A 41 -0.55 -11.02 -19.28
C MET A 41 -0.49 -12.04 -20.43
N ALA A 42 0.35 -11.81 -21.45
CA ALA A 42 0.55 -12.71 -22.58
C ALA A 42 1.25 -14.02 -22.16
N LEU A 43 2.29 -13.92 -21.32
CA LEU A 43 2.97 -15.09 -20.76
C LEU A 43 2.02 -15.94 -19.89
N LYS A 44 1.11 -15.28 -19.15
CA LYS A 44 0.05 -15.95 -18.37
C LYS A 44 -0.98 -16.62 -19.25
N PHE A 45 -1.46 -15.96 -20.30
CA PHE A 45 -2.43 -16.53 -21.24
C PHE A 45 -1.85 -17.76 -21.96
N TRP A 46 -0.58 -17.70 -22.38
CA TRP A 46 0.13 -18.83 -22.97
C TRP A 46 0.25 -20.02 -22.01
N ARG A 47 0.56 -19.76 -20.73
CA ARG A 47 0.65 -20.81 -19.71
C ARG A 47 -0.70 -21.32 -19.23
N TYR A 48 -1.74 -20.48 -19.30
CA TYR A 48 -3.15 -20.83 -19.04
C TYR A 48 -3.66 -21.86 -20.03
N LEU A 49 -3.41 -21.64 -21.32
CA LEU A 49 -3.74 -22.59 -22.39
C LEU A 49 -3.01 -23.94 -22.23
N ASN A 50 -1.80 -23.92 -21.67
CA ASN A 50 -0.95 -25.10 -21.60
C ASN A 50 -1.06 -25.90 -20.27
N SER A 51 -2.04 -25.60 -19.39
CA SER A 51 -2.13 -26.24 -18.07
C SER A 51 -3.57 -26.57 -17.65
N SER A 52 -3.87 -27.87 -17.51
CA SER A 52 -5.24 -28.41 -17.41
C SER A 52 -5.88 -28.41 -16.00
N LYS A 53 -5.16 -28.12 -14.92
CA LYS A 53 -5.72 -28.15 -13.55
C LYS A 53 -6.24 -26.76 -13.10
N PHE A 54 -7.52 -26.68 -12.71
CA PHE A 54 -8.16 -25.46 -12.20
C PHE A 54 -7.91 -25.31 -10.69
N MET A 55 -7.48 -24.14 -10.23
CA MET A 55 -7.16 -23.85 -8.82
C MET A 55 -7.51 -22.39 -8.50
N LEU A 56 -7.87 -22.09 -7.24
CA LEU A 56 -8.24 -20.74 -6.75
C LEU A 56 -7.22 -19.64 -7.11
N GLU A 57 -5.94 -20.00 -7.22
CA GLU A 57 -4.88 -19.10 -7.71
C GLU A 57 -5.20 -18.54 -9.12
N LYS A 58 -5.75 -19.35 -10.03
CA LYS A 58 -6.08 -18.94 -11.39
C LYS A 58 -7.26 -17.95 -11.46
N LEU A 59 -8.19 -18.00 -10.50
CA LEU A 59 -9.34 -17.08 -10.40
C LEU A 59 -8.89 -15.67 -10.00
N LEU A 60 -8.01 -15.57 -9.00
CA LEU A 60 -7.41 -14.30 -8.57
C LEU A 60 -6.54 -13.70 -9.67
N GLU A 61 -5.76 -14.54 -10.37
CA GLU A 61 -4.93 -14.12 -11.49
C GLU A 61 -5.76 -13.60 -12.69
N LEU A 62 -6.90 -14.24 -12.98
CA LEU A 62 -7.83 -13.81 -14.04
C LEU A 62 -8.57 -12.52 -13.67
N ALA A 63 -9.02 -12.38 -12.41
CA ALA A 63 -9.71 -11.19 -11.93
C ALA A 63 -8.84 -9.92 -12.03
N VAL A 64 -7.54 -10.03 -11.72
CA VAL A 64 -6.59 -8.91 -11.88
C VAL A 64 -6.40 -8.54 -13.35
N CYS A 65 -6.33 -9.52 -14.26
CA CYS A 65 -6.19 -9.26 -15.69
C CYS A 65 -7.45 -8.61 -16.27
N ILE A 66 -8.65 -9.11 -15.92
CA ILE A 66 -9.93 -8.55 -16.37
C ILE A 66 -10.14 -7.13 -15.84
N MET A 67 -9.70 -6.85 -14.61
CA MET A 67 -9.77 -5.49 -14.04
C MET A 67 -8.69 -4.54 -14.55
N ALA A 68 -7.56 -5.03 -15.06
CA ALA A 68 -6.55 -4.20 -15.74
C ALA A 68 -6.94 -3.86 -17.19
N LEU A 69 -7.79 -4.68 -17.82
CA LEU A 69 -8.23 -4.56 -19.20
C LEU A 69 -9.21 -3.40 -19.54
N PRO A 70 -9.92 -2.72 -18.61
CA PRO A 70 -10.78 -1.62 -18.98
C PRO A 70 -10.11 -0.28 -18.69
N LEU A 71 -8.93 -0.02 -19.28
CA LEU A 71 -8.36 1.33 -19.25
C LEU A 71 -9.08 2.30 -20.21
N SER A 72 -9.86 1.79 -21.18
CA SER A 72 -10.58 2.60 -22.16
C SER A 72 -12.11 2.43 -22.11
N ALA A 73 -12.60 1.24 -21.75
CA ALA A 73 -14.03 0.92 -21.81
C ALA A 73 -14.85 1.43 -20.60
N PHE A 74 -14.24 1.53 -19.41
CA PHE A 74 -14.93 1.96 -18.18
C PHE A 74 -14.95 3.48 -17.96
N CYS A 75 -14.29 4.24 -18.83
CA CYS A 75 -14.19 5.70 -18.74
C CYS A 75 -15.56 6.40 -18.90
N HIS A 76 -16.59 5.68 -19.36
CA HIS A 76 -17.93 6.23 -19.56
C HIS A 76 -18.88 6.02 -18.36
N PHE A 77 -18.55 5.18 -17.38
CA PHE A 77 -19.51 4.74 -16.35
C PHE A 77 -19.20 5.20 -14.93
N LEU A 78 -17.97 5.65 -14.64
CA LEU A 78 -17.53 6.03 -13.29
C LEU A 78 -17.03 7.48 -13.24
N SER A 79 -17.23 8.14 -12.11
CA SER A 79 -16.64 9.46 -11.85
C SER A 79 -15.12 9.37 -11.80
N GLY A 80 -14.41 10.41 -12.26
CA GLY A 80 -12.96 10.40 -12.39
C GLY A 80 -12.24 10.00 -11.10
N HIS A 81 -12.64 10.52 -9.94
CA HIS A 81 -12.02 10.17 -8.65
C HIS A 81 -12.18 8.69 -8.27
N VAL A 82 -13.34 8.09 -8.54
CA VAL A 82 -13.58 6.66 -8.27
C VAL A 82 -12.75 5.81 -9.22
N GLN A 83 -12.68 6.18 -10.50
CA GLN A 83 -11.84 5.51 -11.50
C GLN A 83 -10.36 5.49 -11.08
N TRP A 84 -9.81 6.64 -10.67
CA TRP A 84 -8.42 6.72 -10.21
C TRP A 84 -8.14 5.88 -8.98
N THR A 85 -9.06 5.88 -8.00
CA THR A 85 -8.91 5.08 -6.77
C THR A 85 -8.88 3.58 -7.10
N ILE A 86 -9.79 3.12 -7.94
CA ILE A 86 -9.84 1.72 -8.39
C ILE A 86 -8.55 1.36 -9.15
N LEU A 87 -8.07 2.25 -10.04
CA LEU A 87 -6.84 2.03 -10.79
C LEU A 87 -5.62 1.85 -9.88
N VAL A 88 -5.47 2.69 -8.85
CA VAL A 88 -4.37 2.58 -7.88
C VAL A 88 -4.43 1.25 -7.13
N VAL A 89 -5.62 0.83 -6.69
CA VAL A 89 -5.81 -0.45 -6.00
C VAL A 89 -5.48 -1.64 -6.92
N ILE A 90 -5.98 -1.64 -8.16
CA ILE A 90 -5.69 -2.70 -9.15
C ILE A 90 -4.19 -2.78 -9.42
N ASN A 91 -3.54 -1.63 -9.61
CA ASN A 91 -2.10 -1.56 -9.83
C ASN A 91 -1.33 -2.15 -8.64
N PHE A 92 -1.68 -1.77 -7.41
CA PHE A 92 -1.04 -2.32 -6.21
C PHE A 92 -1.23 -3.84 -6.10
N VAL A 93 -2.44 -4.34 -6.32
CA VAL A 93 -2.74 -5.78 -6.31
C VAL A 93 -1.96 -6.52 -7.41
N ALA A 94 -1.76 -5.90 -8.58
CA ALA A 94 -0.97 -6.48 -9.66
C ALA A 94 0.51 -6.68 -9.25
N TRP A 95 1.09 -5.75 -8.49
CA TRP A 95 2.45 -5.89 -7.94
C TRP A 95 2.55 -7.01 -6.90
N ILE A 96 1.59 -7.10 -6.00
CA ILE A 96 1.53 -8.21 -5.03
C ILE A 96 1.39 -9.55 -5.78
N ASN A 97 0.60 -9.59 -6.85
CA ASN A 97 0.48 -10.79 -7.68
C ASN A 97 1.79 -11.11 -8.43
N LEU A 98 2.53 -10.10 -8.90
CA LEU A 98 3.85 -10.29 -9.51
C LEU A 98 4.82 -11.00 -8.54
N LEU A 99 4.84 -10.61 -7.26
CA LEU A 99 5.64 -11.29 -6.24
C LEU A 99 5.27 -12.79 -6.16
N ASN A 100 3.98 -13.13 -6.22
CA ASN A 100 3.52 -14.53 -6.22
C ASN A 100 3.99 -15.33 -7.46
N TYR A 101 4.24 -14.69 -8.60
CA TYR A 101 4.87 -15.36 -9.75
C TYR A 101 6.37 -15.57 -9.54
N ILE A 102 7.07 -14.56 -9.00
CA ILE A 102 8.49 -14.66 -8.66
C ILE A 102 8.71 -15.80 -7.66
N ARG A 103 7.75 -16.05 -6.76
CA ARG A 103 7.69 -17.19 -5.83
C ARG A 103 7.87 -18.56 -6.52
N LYS A 104 7.44 -18.71 -7.78
CA LYS A 104 7.52 -19.97 -8.55
C LYS A 104 8.86 -20.12 -9.30
N LEU A 105 9.76 -19.14 -9.24
CA LEU A 105 11.07 -19.19 -9.90
C LEU A 105 12.10 -19.96 -9.04
N PRO A 106 12.92 -20.83 -9.64
CA PRO A 106 13.80 -21.75 -8.91
C PRO A 106 14.90 -21.08 -8.08
N ARG A 107 15.26 -19.83 -8.36
CA ARG A 107 16.28 -19.07 -7.59
C ARG A 107 15.68 -17.96 -6.73
N LEU A 108 14.74 -17.20 -7.27
CA LEU A 108 14.16 -16.04 -6.59
C LEU A 108 13.00 -16.41 -5.65
N GLY A 109 12.37 -17.56 -5.86
CA GLY A 109 11.15 -17.93 -5.17
C GLY A 109 11.31 -18.12 -3.67
N VAL A 110 12.47 -18.62 -3.24
CA VAL A 110 12.79 -18.83 -1.82
C VAL A 110 12.78 -17.52 -1.04
N TYR A 111 13.34 -16.43 -1.60
CA TYR A 111 13.35 -15.13 -0.95
C TYR A 111 11.94 -14.56 -0.79
N VAL A 112 11.08 -14.71 -1.82
CA VAL A 112 9.69 -14.24 -1.73
C VAL A 112 8.88 -15.04 -0.70
N LEU A 113 9.13 -16.36 -0.58
CA LEU A 113 8.52 -17.18 0.46
C LEU A 113 8.93 -16.72 1.86
N MET A 114 10.22 -16.41 2.07
CA MET A 114 10.73 -15.89 3.34
C MET A 114 10.08 -14.55 3.72
N VAL A 115 9.90 -13.64 2.76
CA VAL A 115 9.21 -12.36 2.99
C VAL A 115 7.77 -12.59 3.44
N TRP A 116 7.01 -13.45 2.73
CA TRP A 116 5.63 -13.75 3.13
C TRP A 116 5.52 -14.39 4.51
N SER A 117 6.43 -15.31 4.83
CA SER A 117 6.46 -15.93 6.17
C SER A 117 6.75 -14.89 7.25
N THR A 118 7.72 -13.99 7.02
CA THR A 118 8.08 -12.94 7.96
C THR A 118 6.91 -11.97 8.19
N ILE A 119 6.20 -11.59 7.13
CA ILE A 119 4.99 -10.76 7.23
C ILE A 119 3.90 -11.49 8.04
N ALA A 120 3.68 -12.78 7.80
CA ALA A 120 2.69 -13.56 8.53
C ALA A 120 3.03 -13.67 10.02
N THR A 121 4.29 -13.88 10.36
CA THR A 121 4.72 -13.91 11.76
C THR A 121 4.56 -12.53 12.40
N PHE A 122 5.03 -11.46 11.76
CA PHE A 122 4.82 -10.08 12.21
C PHE A 122 3.34 -9.77 12.49
N LEU A 123 2.43 -10.16 11.58
CA LEU A 123 1.00 -9.92 11.74
C LEU A 123 0.39 -10.68 12.93
N ARG A 124 0.96 -11.82 13.35
CA ARG A 124 0.50 -12.54 14.56
C ARG A 124 0.83 -11.78 15.84
N PHE A 125 1.97 -11.08 15.87
CA PHE A 125 2.40 -10.30 17.04
C PHE A 125 1.90 -8.84 17.02
N SER A 126 1.58 -8.31 15.84
CA SER A 126 1.07 -6.95 15.60
C SER A 126 -0.06 -6.49 16.55
N PRO A 127 -1.09 -7.31 16.88
CA PRO A 127 -2.19 -6.87 17.75
C PRO A 127 -1.74 -6.40 19.14
N ILE A 128 -0.67 -6.98 19.69
CA ILE A 128 -0.12 -6.59 20.99
C ILE A 128 0.37 -5.14 20.94
N PHE A 129 1.06 -4.75 19.86
CA PHE A 129 1.53 -3.39 19.66
C PHE A 129 0.36 -2.40 19.57
N VAL A 130 -0.68 -2.73 18.81
CA VAL A 130 -1.88 -1.88 18.68
C VAL A 130 -2.52 -1.62 20.06
N LEU A 131 -2.59 -2.62 20.93
CA LEU A 131 -3.12 -2.47 22.29
C LEU A 131 -2.30 -1.49 23.15
N PHE A 132 -0.97 -1.45 22.98
CA PHE A 132 -0.12 -0.48 23.67
C PHE A 132 -0.24 0.93 23.09
N LEU A 133 -0.46 1.07 21.78
CA LEU A 133 -0.51 2.38 21.11
C LEU A 133 -1.86 3.08 21.24
N LEU A 134 -2.97 2.32 21.26
CA LEU A 134 -4.31 2.89 21.30
C LEU A 134 -4.54 3.86 22.48
N PRO A 135 -4.15 3.54 23.73
CA PRO A 135 -4.29 4.47 24.85
C PRO A 135 -3.54 5.79 24.64
N PHE A 136 -2.31 5.74 24.11
CA PHE A 136 -1.55 6.96 23.80
C PHE A 136 -2.21 7.75 22.68
N SER A 137 -2.73 7.09 21.64
CA SER A 137 -3.44 7.76 20.56
C SER A 137 -4.69 8.49 21.04
N VAL A 138 -5.51 7.87 21.89
CA VAL A 138 -6.71 8.51 22.44
C VAL A 138 -6.31 9.66 23.35
N THR A 139 -5.27 9.47 24.17
CA THR A 139 -4.71 10.50 25.05
C THR A 139 -4.26 11.72 24.25
N PHE A 140 -3.47 11.54 23.19
CA PHE A 140 -3.03 12.64 22.33
C PHE A 140 -4.15 13.29 21.53
N HIS A 141 -5.16 12.52 21.08
CA HIS A 141 -6.33 13.08 20.41
C HIS A 141 -7.06 14.11 21.31
N VAL A 142 -7.16 13.81 22.61
CA VAL A 142 -7.78 14.72 23.60
C VAL A 142 -6.84 15.87 23.98
N LEU A 143 -5.57 15.59 24.30
CA LEU A 143 -4.61 16.59 24.78
C LEU A 143 -4.19 17.62 23.71
N LEU A 144 -4.18 17.22 22.44
CA LEU A 144 -3.87 18.10 21.32
C LEU A 144 -5.10 18.81 20.75
N GLY A 145 -6.27 18.61 21.37
CA GLY A 145 -7.48 19.37 21.07
C GLY A 145 -8.03 19.15 19.67
N ASP A 146 -7.93 17.92 19.15
CA ASP A 146 -8.57 17.62 17.87
C ASP A 146 -10.08 17.82 17.93
N SER A 147 -10.67 18.23 16.81
CA SER A 147 -12.12 18.26 16.70
C SER A 147 -12.69 16.84 16.83
N PRO A 148 -13.80 16.67 17.55
CA PRO A 148 -14.42 15.37 17.73
C PRO A 148 -14.84 14.81 16.36
N GLY A 149 -14.41 13.59 16.06
CA GLY A 149 -14.73 12.94 14.80
C GLY A 149 -13.94 11.66 14.58
N PHE A 150 -14.59 10.64 14.05
CA PHE A 150 -13.97 9.34 13.80
C PHE A 150 -12.74 9.43 12.87
N ILE A 151 -12.81 10.27 11.84
CA ILE A 151 -11.70 10.49 10.91
C ILE A 151 -10.50 11.12 11.62
N ASN A 152 -10.73 12.05 12.54
CA ASN A 152 -9.66 12.68 13.31
C ASN A 152 -9.03 11.70 14.31
N LEU A 153 -9.85 10.87 14.94
CA LEU A 153 -9.37 9.80 15.81
C LEU A 153 -8.51 8.80 15.03
N LEU A 154 -8.98 8.33 13.86
CA LEU A 154 -8.19 7.46 12.99
C LEU A 154 -6.89 8.12 12.54
N ARG A 155 -6.93 9.41 12.19
CA ARG A 155 -5.75 10.18 11.82
C ARG A 155 -4.73 10.21 12.96
N ARG A 156 -5.16 10.38 14.21
CA ARG A 156 -4.26 10.31 15.37
C ARG A 156 -3.72 8.92 15.62
N ILE A 157 -4.53 7.87 15.45
CA ILE A 157 -4.04 6.50 15.56
C ILE A 157 -2.92 6.28 14.55
N LEU A 158 -3.13 6.64 13.28
CA LEU A 158 -2.10 6.56 12.25
C LEU A 158 -0.87 7.39 12.60
N GLN A 159 -1.04 8.60 13.10
CA GLN A 159 0.06 9.46 13.49
C GLN A 159 0.87 8.88 14.65
N THR A 160 0.23 8.27 15.65
CA THR A 160 0.94 7.58 16.74
C THR A 160 1.67 6.32 16.29
N ILE A 161 1.25 5.70 15.18
CA ILE A 161 2.01 4.62 14.55
C ILE A 161 3.23 5.19 13.82
N VAL A 162 3.07 6.31 13.10
CA VAL A 162 4.20 7.00 12.44
C VAL A 162 5.25 7.43 13.47
N PHE A 163 4.84 7.95 14.62
CA PHE A 163 5.78 8.32 15.68
C PHE A 163 6.67 7.15 16.17
N LEU A 164 6.25 5.89 15.97
CA LEU A 164 7.10 4.75 16.31
C LEU A 164 8.33 4.64 15.41
N THR A 165 8.26 5.08 14.15
CA THR A 165 9.39 5.03 13.22
C THR A 165 10.49 6.03 13.59
N GLY A 166 10.26 6.87 14.60
CA GLY A 166 11.14 7.97 14.97
C GLY A 166 10.85 9.25 14.18
N GLU A 167 9.90 9.24 13.26
CA GLU A 167 9.45 10.43 12.55
C GLU A 167 8.46 11.23 13.42
N PHE A 168 8.99 12.16 14.21
CA PHE A 168 8.18 13.09 15.00
C PHE A 168 8.51 14.54 14.63
N ASN A 169 7.49 15.30 14.21
CA ASN A 169 7.61 16.76 14.10
C ASN A 169 7.16 17.39 15.43
N TYR A 170 8.11 17.66 16.32
CA TYR A 170 7.81 18.20 17.65
C TYR A 170 7.13 19.57 17.59
N GLU A 171 7.59 20.44 16.69
CA GLU A 171 7.07 21.80 16.56
C GLU A 171 5.60 21.82 16.13
N GLU A 172 5.25 20.99 15.16
CA GLU A 172 3.90 20.92 14.62
C GLU A 172 2.92 20.21 15.56
N ASN A 173 3.38 19.20 16.31
CA ASN A 173 2.48 18.28 17.00
C ASN A 173 2.40 18.51 18.51
N ILE A 174 3.43 19.05 19.15
CA ILE A 174 3.53 19.10 20.61
C ILE A 174 3.79 20.53 21.11
N ALA A 175 4.60 21.32 20.41
CA ALA A 175 5.05 22.63 20.88
C ALA A 175 3.92 23.65 21.08
N SER A 176 2.80 23.50 20.37
CA SER A 176 1.61 24.34 20.52
C SER A 176 0.72 23.93 21.71
N SER A 177 1.00 22.80 22.37
CA SER A 177 0.19 22.31 23.48
C SER A 177 0.45 23.11 24.76
N GLN A 178 -0.63 23.59 25.37
CA GLN A 178 -0.61 24.37 26.61
C GLN A 178 -0.58 23.50 27.88
N TYR A 179 -0.72 22.17 27.75
CA TYR A 179 -0.82 21.26 28.88
C TYR A 179 0.52 20.58 29.18
N THR A 180 1.03 20.74 30.41
CA THR A 180 2.24 20.03 30.88
C THR A 180 2.10 18.50 30.74
N LEU A 181 0.87 17.99 30.90
CA LEU A 181 0.55 16.58 30.76
C LEU A 181 0.90 16.03 29.37
N THR A 182 0.82 16.85 28.31
CA THR A 182 1.17 16.45 26.95
C THR A 182 2.64 16.03 26.86
N TYR A 183 3.55 16.81 27.46
CA TYR A 183 4.98 16.52 27.47
C TYR A 183 5.29 15.24 28.26
N ILE A 184 4.61 15.02 29.39
CA ILE A 184 4.78 13.82 30.21
C ILE A 184 4.32 12.57 29.45
N MET A 185 3.12 12.62 28.86
CA MET A 185 2.58 11.51 28.06
C MET A 185 3.43 11.24 26.83
N PHE A 186 3.96 12.28 26.19
CA PHE A 186 4.86 12.15 25.05
C PHE A 186 6.19 11.51 25.44
N PHE A 187 6.78 11.91 26.57
CA PHE A 187 8.00 11.28 27.08
C PHE A 187 7.78 9.79 27.41
N MET A 188 6.67 9.44 28.07
CA MET A 188 6.31 8.04 28.31
C MET A 188 6.13 7.28 26.99
N TYR A 189 5.49 7.89 26.00
CA TYR A 189 5.33 7.29 24.68
C TYR A 189 6.69 7.05 24.00
N LEU A 190 7.65 7.97 24.05
CA LEU A 190 8.98 7.76 23.46
C LEU A 190 9.71 6.58 24.12
N LEU A 191 9.64 6.49 25.44
CA LEU A 191 10.25 5.41 26.20
C LEU A 191 9.58 4.07 25.89
N VAL A 192 8.24 3.99 25.91
CA VAL A 192 7.51 2.74 25.63
C VAL A 192 7.52 2.39 24.15
N GLY A 193 7.07 3.28 23.29
CA GLY A 193 6.92 3.05 21.85
C GLY A 193 8.24 2.96 21.10
N THR A 194 9.12 3.94 21.25
CA THR A 194 10.34 4.00 20.45
C THR A 194 11.48 3.17 21.05
N VAL A 195 11.58 3.08 22.39
CA VAL A 195 12.68 2.29 23.00
C VAL A 195 12.24 0.86 23.27
N PHE A 196 11.12 0.60 23.96
CA PHE A 196 10.75 -0.77 24.29
C PHE A 196 10.13 -1.53 23.10
N LEU A 197 9.14 -0.97 22.41
CA LEU A 197 8.43 -1.70 21.35
C LEU A 197 9.28 -1.90 20.10
N MET A 198 10.04 -0.90 19.63
CA MET A 198 10.92 -1.08 18.46
C MET A 198 12.04 -2.07 18.72
N ASN A 199 12.65 -2.06 19.91
CA ASN A 199 13.68 -3.04 20.26
C ASN A 199 13.10 -4.46 20.36
N LEU A 200 11.87 -4.61 20.87
CA LEU A 200 11.18 -5.89 20.87
C LEU A 200 10.90 -6.39 19.44
N LEU A 201 10.47 -5.49 18.55
CA LEU A 201 10.12 -5.82 17.16
C LEU A 201 11.34 -6.23 16.33
N VAL A 202 12.46 -5.54 16.50
CA VAL A 202 13.74 -5.93 15.91
C VAL A 202 14.24 -7.24 16.52
N GLY A 203 14.15 -7.41 17.84
CA GLY A 203 14.55 -8.63 18.53
C GLY A 203 13.77 -9.87 18.04
N LEU A 204 12.45 -9.72 17.85
CA LEU A 204 11.59 -10.76 17.32
C LEU A 204 11.92 -11.08 15.85
N ALA A 205 12.09 -10.06 15.01
CA ALA A 205 12.43 -10.25 13.60
C ALA A 205 13.80 -10.96 13.42
N VAL A 206 14.78 -10.65 14.27
CA VAL A 206 16.09 -11.32 14.26
C VAL A 206 15.97 -12.77 14.74
N SER A 207 15.14 -13.05 15.75
CA SER A 207 14.88 -14.42 16.20
C SER A 207 14.25 -15.26 15.07
N ASP A 208 13.19 -14.76 14.44
CA ASP A 208 12.46 -15.47 13.38
C ASP A 208 13.33 -15.71 12.14
N THR A 209 14.20 -14.76 11.79
CA THR A 209 15.11 -14.89 10.63
C THR A 209 16.21 -15.91 10.87
N ASN A 210 16.73 -16.00 12.09
CA ASN A 210 17.72 -17.03 12.45
C ASN A 210 17.10 -18.43 12.38
N ASP A 211 15.90 -18.61 12.92
CA ASP A 211 15.19 -19.89 12.91
C ASP A 211 14.88 -20.34 11.46
N ALA A 212 14.40 -19.42 10.61
CA ALA A 212 14.12 -19.71 9.20
C ALA A 212 15.39 -20.07 8.39
N MET A 213 16.54 -19.47 8.72
CA MET A 213 17.82 -19.76 8.06
C MET A 213 18.38 -21.13 8.48
N GLU A 214 18.19 -21.52 9.74
CA GLU A 214 18.56 -22.84 10.24
C GLU A 214 17.73 -23.95 9.55
N GLU A 215 16.42 -23.76 9.43
CA GLU A 215 15.51 -24.70 8.75
C GLU A 215 15.84 -24.85 7.25
N ALA A 216 16.11 -23.73 6.56
CA ALA A 216 16.50 -23.75 5.15
C ALA A 216 17.84 -24.46 4.90
N THR A 217 18.76 -24.41 5.87
CA THR A 217 20.06 -25.09 5.78
C THR A 217 19.91 -26.59 6.00
N LYS A 218 19.08 -27.01 6.96
CA LYS A 218 18.78 -28.43 7.22
C LYS A 218 18.04 -29.10 6.06
N THR A 219 17.20 -28.37 5.34
CA THR A 219 16.47 -28.89 4.17
C THR A 219 17.36 -29.05 2.92
N ARG A 220 18.61 -28.55 2.95
CA ARG A 220 19.59 -28.67 1.85
C ARG A 220 20.59 -29.82 2.01
N ILE A 221 20.65 -30.48 3.16
CA ILE A 221 21.51 -31.65 3.44
C ILE A 221 20.61 -32.89 3.45
#